data_AF-A0A917ZDU2-F1
#
_entry.id   AF-A0A917ZDU2-F1
#
_cell.length_a   1.000
_cell.length_b   1.000
_cell.length_c   1.000
_cell.angle_alpha   90.00
_cell.angle_beta   90.00
_cell.angle_gamma   90.00
#
_symmetry.space_group_name_H-M   'P 1'
#
loop_
_entity.id
_entity.type
_entity.pdbx_description
1 polymer ?
#
loop_
_entity_poly.entity_id
_entity_poly.type
_entity_poly.pdbx_seq_one_letter_code
_entity_poly.pdbx_strand_id
1 'polypeptide(L)'
;MSAILPLRPLLLSLALALPSAAAATQNLPSLGDSTSGIISLQQEARLGDTWARVLRGQAKLLEDPVVYDYLQDLLWSLAANSQLSRADLELITLDNPTLNAFAVPGGVIGVHGGLLLAAEAEDELASVLAHEIAHLSQRHFAMQLAEERRNRPFMLAALLGSFLVAATTDGQAGAAAITSTIGASEMARLSFSRQNEQEADRIGMSTLAATDFDPGAMPRMFERLQRSKRFYGDRPPEFLLTHPVTQSRIADSLNRAAQLPKGSRQHSSRAFGIARTRLQVRYSDHPEDLIIAFESAIKNHQDPTARYGLALAAAAAGQYDRALKNLDALDRDWRDNIYIRLSRAEILQQAGRSDEALALAGTLERLYPGTYAVRRTYAKLAQSAGQNGRAIDLYEKLRQDYPHDTGILFNLAECYGLEHRILKVHETRIEYFLRTAQPDRAMQQIDFALRENSLSESDRLRVEAYREDARQLRKNLEMDF
;
A
#
# COMPACT_ATOMS: atom_id res chain seq x y z
N MET A 1 -93.32 11.01 43.03
CA MET A 1 -92.78 9.84 43.73
C MET A 1 -92.12 8.92 42.70
N SER A 2 -90.82 8.67 42.90
CA SER A 2 -90.04 7.49 42.49
C SER A 2 -89.65 7.27 41.01
N ALA A 3 -88.34 7.37 40.74
CA ALA A 3 -87.45 6.42 40.03
C ALA A 3 -86.19 7.17 39.52
N ILE A 4 -85.06 7.22 40.25
CA ILE A 4 -83.91 6.30 40.31
C ILE A 4 -83.30 5.96 38.92
N LEU A 5 -82.06 6.40 38.68
CA LEU A 5 -80.97 5.63 38.04
C LEU A 5 -79.58 6.30 38.31
N PRO A 6 -78.48 5.53 38.45
CA PRO A 6 -77.27 5.93 39.17
C PRO A 6 -76.10 6.40 38.29
N LEU A 7 -75.22 7.22 38.89
CA LEU A 7 -73.93 7.67 38.36
C LEU A 7 -72.91 6.52 38.21
N ARG A 8 -72.16 6.52 37.10
CA ARG A 8 -70.90 5.79 36.91
C ARG A 8 -69.70 6.69 37.31
N PRO A 9 -68.64 6.18 37.95
CA PRO A 9 -67.42 6.95 38.18
C PRO A 9 -66.49 6.87 36.97
N LEU A 10 -66.03 8.01 36.47
CA LEU A 10 -64.97 8.11 35.47
C LEU A 10 -63.66 8.47 36.20
N LEU A 11 -62.71 7.53 36.25
CA LEU A 11 -61.35 7.74 36.77
C LEU A 11 -60.54 8.56 35.76
N LEU A 12 -60.10 9.75 36.17
CA LEU A 12 -59.24 10.65 35.40
C LEU A 12 -57.78 10.38 35.80
N SER A 13 -57.02 9.69 34.96
CA SER A 13 -55.58 9.48 35.12
C SER A 13 -54.80 10.66 34.52
N LEU A 14 -54.19 11.46 35.39
CA LEU A 14 -53.34 12.61 35.08
C LEU A 14 -51.91 12.13 34.77
N ALA A 15 -51.50 12.16 33.50
CA ALA A 15 -50.12 11.90 33.09
C ALA A 15 -49.32 13.21 33.07
N LEU A 16 -48.37 13.37 34.00
CA LEU A 16 -47.37 14.44 33.98
C LEU A 16 -46.30 14.14 32.92
N ALA A 17 -46.22 14.97 31.88
CA ALA A 17 -45.10 14.97 30.94
C ALA A 17 -43.97 15.87 31.47
N LEU A 18 -42.81 15.28 31.75
CA LEU A 18 -41.56 16.01 32.02
C LEU A 18 -40.86 16.33 30.69
N PRO A 19 -40.35 17.56 30.46
CA PRO A 19 -39.58 17.86 29.25
C PRO A 19 -38.15 17.30 29.39
N SER A 20 -37.75 16.46 28.44
CA SER A 20 -36.37 15.97 28.32
C SER A 20 -35.51 17.07 27.66
N ALA A 21 -34.57 17.62 28.40
CA ALA A 21 -33.56 18.52 27.86
C ALA A 21 -32.55 17.71 27.05
N ALA A 22 -32.69 17.72 25.72
CA ALA A 22 -31.66 17.23 24.81
C ALA A 22 -30.47 18.20 24.85
N ALA A 23 -29.36 17.77 25.46
CA ALA A 23 -28.08 18.44 25.35
C ALA A 23 -27.60 18.36 23.89
N ALA A 24 -27.75 19.44 23.14
CA ALA A 24 -27.09 19.60 21.86
C ALA A 24 -25.58 19.73 22.09
N THR A 25 -24.84 18.65 21.87
CA THR A 25 -23.38 18.69 21.74
C THR A 25 -23.03 19.44 20.46
N GLN A 26 -22.85 20.76 20.59
CA GLN A 26 -22.21 21.56 19.55
C GLN A 26 -20.76 21.08 19.40
N ASN A 27 -20.52 20.26 18.38
CA ASN A 27 -19.18 20.01 17.86
C ASN A 27 -18.65 21.31 17.25
N LEU A 28 -18.04 22.14 18.09
CA LEU A 28 -17.24 23.28 17.62
C LEU A 28 -16.03 22.71 16.85
N PRO A 29 -15.68 23.27 15.67
CA PRO A 29 -14.42 22.95 15.01
C PRO A 29 -13.27 23.31 15.95
N SER A 30 -12.42 22.34 16.27
CA SER A 30 -11.15 22.61 16.96
C SER A 30 -10.31 23.50 16.05
N LEU A 31 -10.28 24.79 16.35
CA LEU A 31 -9.23 25.69 15.85
C LEU A 31 -7.92 25.14 16.40
N GLY A 32 -7.05 24.74 15.48
CA GLY A 32 -5.81 24.04 15.77
C GLY A 32 -5.04 24.68 16.91
N ASP A 33 -4.67 23.84 17.87
CA ASP A 33 -3.86 24.18 19.02
C ASP A 33 -2.40 24.41 18.57
N SER A 34 -2.15 25.53 17.91
CA SER A 34 -0.81 25.95 17.48
C SER A 34 0.13 26.28 18.64
N THR A 35 -0.38 26.24 19.88
CA THR A 35 0.35 26.53 21.11
C THR A 35 0.93 25.30 21.82
N SER A 36 0.40 24.10 21.59
CA SER A 36 0.85 22.89 22.31
C SER A 36 2.04 22.17 21.66
N GLY A 37 2.45 22.56 20.45
CA GLY A 37 3.50 21.87 19.70
C GLY A 37 3.10 20.47 19.19
N ILE A 38 1.87 20.03 19.48
CA ILE A 38 1.35 18.72 19.07
C ILE A 38 0.78 18.83 17.65
N ILE A 39 1.23 17.96 16.75
CA ILE A 39 0.66 17.86 15.39
C ILE A 39 -0.78 17.34 15.52
N SER A 40 -1.76 18.05 14.96
CA SER A 40 -3.16 17.61 14.95
C SER A 40 -3.38 16.49 13.93
N LEU A 41 -4.45 15.70 14.08
CA LEU A 41 -4.79 14.64 13.11
C LEU A 41 -5.02 15.19 11.70
N GLN A 42 -5.54 16.41 11.57
CA GLN A 42 -5.70 17.05 10.27
C GLN A 42 -4.35 17.44 9.65
N GLN A 43 -3.40 17.90 10.47
CA GLN A 43 -2.04 18.18 10.01
C GLN A 43 -1.30 16.89 9.63
N GLU A 44 -1.48 15.80 10.38
CA GLU A 44 -0.93 14.48 10.01
C GLU A 44 -1.47 13.99 8.68
N ALA A 45 -2.79 14.06 8.47
CA ALA A 45 -3.41 13.66 7.21
C ALA A 45 -2.89 14.48 6.01
N ARG A 46 -2.72 15.79 6.18
CA ARG A 46 -2.12 16.66 5.15
C ARG A 46 -0.68 16.30 4.86
N LEU A 47 0.13 16.10 5.90
CA LEU A 47 1.53 15.71 5.75
C LEU A 47 1.66 14.36 5.03
N GLY A 48 0.83 13.39 5.42
CA GLY A 48 0.75 12.07 4.77
C GLY A 48 0.39 12.15 3.29
N ASP A 49 -0.66 12.89 2.94
CA ASP A 49 -1.04 13.11 1.54
C ASP A 49 0.12 13.74 0.74
N THR A 50 0.80 14.73 1.31
CA THR A 50 1.97 15.34 0.66
C THR A 50 3.11 14.33 0.46
N TRP A 51 3.43 13.53 1.48
CA TRP A 51 4.45 12.49 1.39
C TRP A 51 4.11 11.41 0.36
N ALA A 52 2.86 10.93 0.36
CA ALA A 52 2.38 9.96 -0.61
C ALA A 52 2.46 10.50 -2.05
N ARG A 53 2.13 11.78 -2.27
CA ARG A 53 2.28 12.43 -3.59
C ARG A 53 3.74 12.51 -4.03
N VAL A 54 4.61 12.94 -3.13
CA VAL A 54 6.05 13.05 -3.41
C VAL A 54 6.66 11.69 -3.71
N LEU A 55 6.36 10.67 -2.90
CA LEU A 55 6.82 9.30 -3.12
C LEU A 55 6.33 8.76 -4.47
N ARG A 56 5.04 8.89 -4.81
CA ARG A 56 4.51 8.45 -6.10
C ARG A 56 5.12 9.20 -7.30
N GLY A 57 5.54 10.45 -7.11
CA GLY A 57 6.15 11.25 -8.17
C GLY A 57 7.65 11.00 -8.40
N GLN A 58 8.36 10.47 -7.40
CA GLN A 58 9.82 10.34 -7.46
C GLN A 58 10.31 8.89 -7.37
N ALA A 59 9.59 8.01 -6.66
CA ALA A 59 10.00 6.63 -6.46
C ALA A 59 9.48 5.71 -7.56
N LYS A 60 10.20 4.61 -7.79
CA LYS A 60 9.77 3.56 -8.71
C LYS A 60 8.72 2.70 -8.02
N LEU A 61 7.48 2.79 -8.46
CA LEU A 61 6.37 2.01 -7.91
C LEU A 61 6.37 0.59 -8.45
N LEU A 62 5.95 -0.37 -7.61
CA LEU A 62 5.77 -1.75 -7.99
C LEU A 62 4.36 -1.96 -8.58
N GLU A 63 4.25 -1.98 -9.91
CA GLU A 63 2.95 -2.07 -10.60
C GLU A 63 2.46 -3.51 -10.88
N ASP A 64 2.77 -4.45 -9.97
CA ASP A 64 2.29 -5.83 -10.04
C ASP A 64 0.92 -5.95 -9.35
N PRO A 65 -0.18 -6.19 -10.09
CA PRO A 65 -1.51 -6.16 -9.49
C PRO A 65 -1.74 -7.27 -8.47
N VAL A 66 -1.10 -8.43 -8.65
CA VAL A 66 -1.24 -9.58 -7.74
C VAL A 66 -0.51 -9.31 -6.44
N VAL A 67 0.71 -8.76 -6.51
CA VAL A 67 1.47 -8.40 -5.30
C VAL A 67 0.77 -7.29 -4.52
N TYR A 68 0.24 -6.27 -5.21
CA TYR A 68 -0.50 -5.19 -4.57
C TYR A 68 -1.76 -5.70 -3.86
N ASP A 69 -2.60 -6.48 -4.55
CA ASP A 69 -3.85 -7.03 -4.01
C ASP A 69 -3.58 -7.90 -2.76
N TYR A 70 -2.55 -8.76 -2.82
CA TYR A 70 -2.09 -9.54 -1.68
C TYR A 70 -1.67 -8.69 -0.48
N LEU A 71 -0.81 -7.68 -0.70
CA LEU A 71 -0.35 -6.81 0.38
C LEU A 71 -1.47 -5.95 0.95
N GLN A 72 -2.40 -5.50 0.10
CA GLN A 72 -3.56 -4.73 0.49
C GLN A 72 -4.48 -5.57 1.39
N ASP A 73 -4.75 -6.82 1.03
CA ASP A 73 -5.55 -7.75 1.85
C ASP A 73 -4.89 -8.03 3.20
N LEU A 74 -3.58 -8.31 3.20
CA LEU A 74 -2.82 -8.54 4.43
C LEU A 74 -2.87 -7.30 5.33
N LEU A 75 -2.64 -6.12 4.75
CA LEU A 75 -2.63 -4.86 5.49
C LEU A 75 -3.99 -4.56 6.09
N TRP A 76 -5.08 -4.71 5.33
CA TRP A 76 -6.45 -4.52 5.84
C TRP A 76 -6.79 -5.48 6.97
N SER A 77 -6.39 -6.76 6.84
CA SER A 77 -6.61 -7.76 7.88
C SER A 77 -5.91 -7.38 9.19
N LEU A 78 -4.67 -6.88 9.11
CA LEU A 78 -3.92 -6.42 10.29
C LEU A 78 -4.53 -5.13 10.86
N ALA A 79 -4.84 -4.15 10.00
CA ALA A 79 -5.38 -2.86 10.41
C ALA A 79 -6.72 -2.99 11.13
N ALA A 80 -7.62 -3.85 10.64
CA ALA A 80 -8.94 -4.09 11.26
C ALA A 80 -8.84 -4.71 12.67
N ASN A 81 -7.72 -5.33 13.00
CA ASN A 81 -7.45 -5.97 14.30
C ASN A 81 -6.35 -5.24 15.09
N SER A 82 -6.08 -3.98 14.73
CA SER A 82 -5.09 -3.13 15.37
C SER A 82 -5.73 -2.08 16.27
N GLN A 83 -4.89 -1.28 16.93
CA GLN A 83 -5.32 -0.15 17.77
C GLN A 83 -5.40 1.17 16.98
N LEU A 84 -5.44 1.13 15.66
CA LEU A 84 -5.60 2.32 14.83
C LEU A 84 -6.92 3.04 15.13
N SER A 85 -6.86 4.35 15.34
CA SER A 85 -8.04 5.19 15.55
C SER A 85 -8.84 5.42 14.26
N ARG A 86 -8.16 5.37 13.11
CA ARG A 86 -8.76 5.38 11.78
C ARG A 86 -8.04 4.34 10.92
N ALA A 87 -8.81 3.55 10.19
CA ALA A 87 -8.30 2.49 9.32
C ALA A 87 -8.09 2.94 7.87
N ASP A 88 -8.08 4.25 7.59
CA ASP A 88 -7.79 4.79 6.26
C ASP A 88 -6.28 4.73 5.97
N LEU A 89 -5.83 3.54 5.57
CA LEU A 89 -4.44 3.30 5.19
C LEU A 89 -4.24 3.42 3.68
N GLU A 90 -3.20 4.14 3.26
CA GLU A 90 -2.73 4.20 1.87
C GLU A 90 -1.48 3.32 1.73
N LEU A 91 -1.59 2.25 0.94
CA LEU A 91 -0.47 1.36 0.63
C LEU A 91 0.31 1.87 -0.58
N ILE A 92 1.61 2.07 -0.42
CA ILE A 92 2.55 2.36 -1.51
C ILE A 92 3.53 1.20 -1.62
N THR A 93 3.51 0.50 -2.76
CA THR A 93 4.45 -0.59 -3.03
C THR A 93 5.60 -0.06 -3.88
N LEU A 94 6.83 -0.28 -3.41
CA LEU A 94 8.05 0.24 -4.02
C LEU A 94 8.82 -0.90 -4.70
N ASP A 95 9.21 -0.65 -5.95
CA ASP A 95 9.99 -1.58 -6.78
C ASP A 95 11.47 -1.54 -6.40
N ASN A 96 11.76 -1.99 -5.18
CA ASN A 96 13.09 -2.02 -4.61
C ASN A 96 13.38 -3.41 -4.01
N PRO A 97 14.49 -4.09 -4.39
CA PRO A 97 14.85 -5.41 -3.87
C PRO A 97 15.42 -5.37 -2.44
N THR A 98 15.62 -4.18 -1.85
CA THR A 98 16.08 -4.06 -0.46
C THR A 98 14.95 -4.38 0.53
N LEU A 99 15.34 -4.89 1.70
CA LEU A 99 14.42 -5.11 2.81
C LEU A 99 14.10 -3.77 3.48
N ASN A 100 12.90 -3.27 3.24
CA ASN A 100 12.37 -2.12 3.97
C ASN A 100 10.84 -2.09 3.99
N ALA A 101 10.31 -1.48 5.04
CA ALA A 101 8.95 -0.97 5.13
C ALA A 101 8.95 0.23 6.08
N PHE A 102 7.98 1.11 5.92
CA PHE A 102 7.85 2.28 6.77
C PHE A 102 6.40 2.71 6.87
N ALA A 103 6.06 3.37 7.97
CA ALA A 103 4.82 4.10 8.10
C ALA A 103 5.05 5.58 8.43
N VAL A 104 4.27 6.45 7.79
CA VAL A 104 4.38 7.90 7.93
C VAL A 104 3.03 8.49 8.30
N PRO A 105 2.97 9.70 8.88
CA PRO A 105 1.74 10.29 9.38
C PRO A 105 0.64 10.30 8.33
N GLY A 106 -0.63 10.25 8.77
CA GLY A 106 -1.77 10.23 7.86
C GLY A 106 -2.11 8.86 7.26
N GLY A 107 -1.53 7.77 7.79
CA GLY A 107 -1.93 6.41 7.44
C GLY A 107 -1.23 5.83 6.21
N VAL A 108 -0.13 6.43 5.75
CA VAL A 108 0.59 5.96 4.56
C VAL A 108 1.61 4.90 4.98
N ILE A 109 1.58 3.74 4.32
CA ILE A 109 2.49 2.61 4.55
C ILE A 109 3.23 2.30 3.25
N GLY A 110 4.56 2.38 3.30
CA GLY A 110 5.45 2.00 2.21
C GLY A 110 6.00 0.59 2.42
N VAL A 111 5.99 -0.23 1.36
CA VAL A 111 6.55 -1.58 1.39
C VAL A 111 7.48 -1.79 0.20
N HIS A 112 8.74 -2.14 0.45
CA HIS A 112 9.66 -2.56 -0.62
C HIS A 112 9.38 -4.01 -1.00
N GLY A 113 9.44 -4.34 -2.30
CA GLY A 113 9.30 -5.73 -2.75
C GLY A 113 10.33 -6.68 -2.11
N GLY A 114 11.53 -6.19 -1.79
CA GLY A 114 12.55 -6.95 -1.08
C GLY A 114 12.14 -7.45 0.31
N LEU A 115 11.17 -6.81 0.97
CA LEU A 115 10.64 -7.30 2.25
C LEU A 115 9.99 -8.68 2.11
N LEU A 116 9.22 -8.91 1.04
CA LEU A 116 8.58 -10.20 0.79
C LEU A 116 9.61 -11.29 0.47
N LEU A 117 10.72 -10.93 -0.17
CA LEU A 117 11.81 -11.86 -0.44
C LEU A 117 12.56 -12.26 0.83
N ALA A 118 12.76 -11.29 1.73
CA ALA A 118 13.46 -11.48 2.99
C ALA A 118 12.68 -12.34 3.99
N ALA A 119 11.35 -12.23 4.02
CA ALA A 119 10.51 -13.07 4.88
C ALA A 119 10.56 -14.54 4.43
N GLU A 120 10.80 -15.46 5.36
CA GLU A 120 10.69 -16.91 5.07
C GLU A 120 9.24 -17.39 5.07
N ALA A 121 8.38 -16.70 5.82
CA ALA A 121 6.97 -17.03 5.99
C ALA A 121 6.09 -15.75 6.01
N GLU A 122 4.80 -15.92 5.72
CA GLU A 122 3.82 -14.82 5.70
C GLU A 122 3.69 -14.15 7.07
N ASP A 123 3.77 -14.91 8.15
CA ASP A 123 3.69 -14.37 9.50
C ASP A 123 4.90 -13.48 9.86
N GLU A 124 6.10 -13.74 9.32
CA GLU A 124 7.25 -12.85 9.44
C GLU A 124 7.00 -11.52 8.71
N LEU A 125 6.44 -11.55 7.49
CA LEU A 125 6.02 -10.35 6.77
C LEU A 125 4.94 -9.59 7.55
N ALA A 126 3.92 -10.29 8.03
CA ALA A 126 2.84 -9.73 8.82
C ALA A 126 3.37 -9.06 10.09
N SER A 127 4.43 -9.61 10.71
CA SER A 127 5.03 -9.04 11.92
C SER A 127 5.63 -7.66 11.69
N VAL A 128 6.27 -7.43 10.54
CA VAL A 128 6.80 -6.13 10.16
C VAL A 128 5.66 -5.15 9.91
N LEU A 129 4.63 -5.55 9.16
CA LEU A 129 3.48 -4.67 8.90
C LEU A 129 2.69 -4.35 10.18
N ALA A 130 2.52 -5.31 11.10
CA ALA A 130 1.88 -5.09 12.38
C ALA A 130 2.68 -4.13 13.27
N HIS A 131 4.01 -4.20 13.21
CA HIS A 131 4.91 -3.26 13.87
C HIS A 131 4.75 -1.83 13.32
N GLU A 132 4.74 -1.67 12.00
CA GLU A 132 4.51 -0.38 11.34
C GLU A 132 3.11 0.21 11.65
N ILE A 133 2.07 -0.64 11.67
CA ILE A 133 0.74 -0.25 12.11
C ILE A 133 0.75 0.19 13.58
N ALA A 134 1.53 -0.47 14.44
CA ALA A 134 1.66 -0.08 15.84
C ALA A 134 2.28 1.33 15.96
N HIS A 135 3.31 1.66 15.19
CA HIS A 135 3.87 3.02 15.13
C HIS A 135 2.82 4.08 14.75
N LEU A 136 1.97 3.79 13.77
CA LEU A 136 0.86 4.68 13.38
C LEU A 136 -0.17 4.82 14.51
N SER A 137 -0.58 3.70 15.11
CA SER A 137 -1.59 3.70 16.17
C SER A 137 -1.16 4.54 17.38
N GLN A 138 0.13 4.47 17.73
CA GLN A 138 0.71 5.23 18.84
C GLN A 138 1.20 6.61 18.43
N ARG A 139 1.05 6.99 17.14
CA ARG A 139 1.50 8.27 16.59
C ARG A 139 2.97 8.56 16.87
N HIS A 140 3.81 7.52 16.97
CA HIS A 140 5.23 7.64 17.32
C HIS A 140 5.96 8.62 16.39
N PHE A 141 5.71 8.51 15.09
CA PHE A 141 6.31 9.40 14.09
C PHE A 141 5.88 10.85 14.28
N ALA A 142 4.58 11.10 14.45
CA ALA A 142 4.07 12.46 14.60
C ALA A 142 4.57 13.12 15.90
N MET A 143 4.71 12.35 16.99
CA MET A 143 5.31 12.83 18.23
C MET A 143 6.80 13.14 18.07
N GLN A 144 7.56 12.28 17.37
CA GLN A 144 8.97 12.54 17.08
C GLN A 144 9.12 13.79 16.20
N LEU A 145 8.27 13.95 15.19
CA LEU A 145 8.28 15.11 14.32
C LEU A 145 7.90 16.42 15.04
N ALA A 146 6.94 16.36 15.96
CA ALA A 146 6.55 17.49 16.80
C ALA A 146 7.74 17.98 17.66
N GLU A 147 8.46 17.04 18.29
CA GLU A 147 9.64 17.34 19.11
C GLU A 147 10.78 17.92 18.25
N GLU A 148 11.01 17.37 17.05
CA GLU A 148 12.02 17.90 16.14
C GLU A 148 11.66 19.29 15.59
N ARG A 149 10.40 19.55 15.25
CA ARG A 149 9.94 20.90 14.84
C ARG A 149 10.20 21.94 15.93
N ARG A 150 10.03 21.56 17.21
CA ARG A 150 10.31 22.43 18.35
C ARG A 150 11.79 22.80 18.45
N ASN A 151 12.67 21.86 18.10
CA ASN A 151 14.11 22.02 18.25
C ASN A 151 14.76 22.62 16.98
N ARG A 152 14.24 22.34 15.77
CA ARG A 152 14.82 22.74 14.47
C ARG A 152 13.73 22.87 13.37
N PRO A 153 13.15 24.06 13.14
CA PRO A 153 12.00 24.24 12.24
C PRO A 153 12.27 23.92 10.75
N PHE A 154 13.53 23.88 10.30
CA PHE A 154 13.90 23.58 8.91
C PHE A 154 14.17 22.08 8.63
N MET A 155 13.88 21.16 9.57
CA MET A 155 14.23 19.74 9.44
C MET A 155 13.30 18.94 8.49
N LEU A 156 12.07 19.39 8.26
CA LEU A 156 11.09 18.65 7.45
C LEU A 156 11.55 18.40 6.01
N ALA A 157 12.21 19.38 5.39
CA ALA A 157 12.76 19.26 4.04
C ALA A 157 13.90 18.22 3.98
N ALA A 158 14.78 18.22 4.99
CA ALA A 158 15.86 17.23 5.10
C ALA A 158 15.33 15.81 5.35
N LEU A 159 14.25 15.70 6.14
CA LEU A 159 13.53 14.46 6.40
C LEU A 159 12.94 13.87 5.12
N LEU A 160 12.18 14.67 4.37
CA LEU A 160 11.62 14.25 3.10
C LEU A 160 12.72 13.86 2.10
N GLY A 161 13.79 14.66 2.01
CA GLY A 161 14.95 14.34 1.17
C GLY A 161 15.57 12.98 1.52
N SER A 162 15.63 12.63 2.80
CA SER A 162 16.16 11.34 3.25
C SER A 162 15.25 10.17 2.85
N PHE A 163 13.93 10.30 3.04
CA PHE A 163 12.95 9.31 2.59
C PHE A 163 12.93 9.13 1.07
N LEU A 164 13.11 10.23 0.33
CA LEU A 164 13.21 10.19 -1.13
C LEU A 164 14.47 9.45 -1.57
N VAL A 165 15.62 9.77 -0.98
CA VAL A 165 16.86 9.03 -1.28
C VAL A 165 16.65 7.54 -1.04
N ALA A 166 16.07 7.14 0.10
CA ALA A 166 15.71 5.75 0.39
C ALA A 166 14.79 5.09 -0.64
N ALA A 167 13.71 5.77 -1.01
CA ALA A 167 12.66 5.20 -1.85
C ALA A 167 13.01 5.19 -3.35
N THR A 168 13.84 6.11 -3.82
CA THR A 168 14.06 6.36 -5.27
C THR A 168 15.29 5.70 -5.86
N THR A 169 16.22 5.25 -5.03
CA THR A 169 17.52 4.79 -5.52
C THR A 169 17.56 3.27 -5.63
N ASP A 170 18.05 2.78 -6.78
CA ASP A 170 18.28 1.35 -7.00
C ASP A 170 19.16 0.80 -5.87
N GLY A 171 18.87 -0.40 -5.38
CA GLY A 171 19.42 -0.94 -4.12
C GLY A 171 20.94 -0.82 -3.94
N GLN A 172 21.73 -0.68 -5.01
CA GLN A 172 23.17 -0.39 -4.96
C GLN A 172 23.51 1.11 -4.84
N ALA A 173 22.87 1.97 -5.63
CA ALA A 173 23.07 3.43 -5.60
C ALA A 173 22.47 4.06 -4.33
N GLY A 174 21.36 3.50 -3.86
CA GLY A 174 20.70 3.91 -2.62
C GLY A 174 21.46 3.55 -1.39
N ALA A 175 21.97 2.32 -1.36
CA ALA A 175 22.94 1.93 -0.36
C ALA A 175 24.13 2.89 -0.38
N ALA A 176 24.67 3.33 -1.53
CA ALA A 176 25.78 4.28 -1.56
C ALA A 176 25.43 5.68 -1.02
N ALA A 177 24.25 6.21 -1.36
CA ALA A 177 23.77 7.51 -0.87
C ALA A 177 23.48 7.48 0.65
N ILE A 178 22.85 6.40 1.12
CA ILE A 178 22.57 6.15 2.54
C ILE A 178 23.87 5.87 3.30
N THR A 179 24.81 5.11 2.74
CA THR A 179 26.11 4.80 3.38
C THR A 179 27.05 6.00 3.39
N SER A 180 26.74 7.09 2.67
CA SER A 180 27.44 8.35 2.90
C SER A 180 27.30 8.72 4.37
N THR A 181 28.38 9.18 5.02
CA THR A 181 28.36 9.53 6.45
C THR A 181 27.23 10.51 6.78
N ILE A 182 26.88 11.38 5.83
CA ILE A 182 25.79 12.33 5.94
C ILE A 182 24.43 11.61 5.91
N GLY A 183 24.14 10.80 4.88
CA GLY A 183 22.86 10.09 4.74
C GLY A 183 22.55 9.12 5.89
N ALA A 184 23.53 8.33 6.32
CA ALA A 184 23.37 7.39 7.43
C ALA A 184 23.13 8.14 8.75
N SER A 185 23.82 9.27 8.96
CA SER A 185 23.64 10.06 10.17
C SER A 185 22.26 10.71 10.24
N GLU A 186 21.73 11.19 9.11
CA GLU A 186 20.39 11.78 9.06
C GLU A 186 19.30 10.72 9.21
N MET A 187 19.42 9.55 8.58
CA MET A 187 18.48 8.44 8.81
C MET A 187 18.53 7.90 10.23
N ALA A 188 19.72 7.79 10.84
CA ALA A 188 19.84 7.36 12.24
C ALA A 188 19.21 8.36 13.22
N ARG A 189 19.09 9.65 12.87
CA ARG A 189 18.33 10.63 13.68
C ARG A 189 16.82 10.36 13.67
N LEU A 190 16.33 9.69 12.62
CA LEU A 190 14.93 9.26 12.50
C LEU A 190 14.66 7.93 13.19
N SER A 191 15.66 7.37 13.85
CA SER A 191 15.47 6.18 14.66
C SER A 191 14.48 6.44 15.78
N PHE A 192 13.58 5.49 15.97
CA PHE A 192 12.64 5.55 17.07
C PHE A 192 13.34 5.28 18.40
N SER A 193 12.82 5.88 19.47
CA SER A 193 13.32 5.62 20.82
C SER A 193 13.17 4.14 21.18
N ARG A 194 14.03 3.64 22.07
CA ARG A 194 13.91 2.25 22.56
C ARG A 194 12.54 1.95 23.17
N GLN A 195 11.91 2.94 23.81
CA GLN A 195 10.58 2.79 24.39
C GLN A 195 9.50 2.69 23.31
N ASN A 196 9.60 3.50 22.25
CA ASN A 196 8.68 3.45 21.11
C ASN A 196 8.77 2.09 20.41
N GLU A 197 9.98 1.57 20.22
CA GLU A 197 10.21 0.26 19.60
C GLU A 197 9.61 -0.88 20.45
N GLN A 198 9.85 -0.89 21.77
CA GLN A 198 9.29 -1.90 22.67
C GLN A 198 7.75 -1.86 22.71
N GLU A 199 7.18 -0.65 22.65
CA GLU A 199 5.73 -0.47 22.63
C GLU A 199 5.14 -0.93 21.29
N ALA A 200 5.79 -0.61 20.18
CA ALA A 200 5.40 -1.08 18.85
C ALA A 200 5.49 -2.62 18.74
N ASP A 201 6.55 -3.23 19.26
CA ASP A 201 6.70 -4.70 19.33
C ASP A 201 5.53 -5.32 20.08
N ARG A 202 5.23 -4.79 21.27
CA ARG A 202 4.14 -5.27 22.12
C ARG A 202 2.78 -5.21 21.43
N ILE A 203 2.46 -4.07 20.83
CA ILE A 203 1.16 -3.83 20.19
C ILE A 203 1.08 -4.65 18.89
N GLY A 204 2.14 -4.66 18.09
CA GLY A 204 2.23 -5.43 16.85
C GLY A 204 2.03 -6.93 17.11
N MET A 205 2.67 -7.51 18.13
CA MET A 205 2.43 -8.90 18.53
C MET A 205 1.00 -9.18 18.98
N SER A 206 0.35 -8.20 19.63
CA SER A 206 -1.07 -8.33 19.99
C SER A 206 -1.97 -8.33 18.75
N THR A 207 -1.64 -7.52 17.73
CA THR A 207 -2.32 -7.52 16.43
C THR A 207 -2.11 -8.83 15.67
N LEU A 208 -0.91 -9.42 15.72
CA LEU A 208 -0.67 -10.76 15.16
C LEU A 208 -1.55 -11.81 15.81
N ALA A 209 -1.58 -11.85 17.15
CA ALA A 209 -2.44 -12.77 17.88
C ALA A 209 -3.93 -12.57 17.52
N ALA A 210 -4.38 -11.32 17.38
CA ALA A 210 -5.77 -11.00 17.01
C ALA A 210 -6.14 -11.39 15.57
N THR A 211 -5.15 -11.61 14.69
CA THR A 211 -5.35 -12.04 13.30
C THR A 211 -5.03 -13.52 13.09
N ASP A 212 -4.93 -14.28 14.18
CA ASP A 212 -4.55 -15.70 14.23
C ASP A 212 -3.15 -16.02 13.66
N PHE A 213 -2.33 -15.01 13.38
CA PHE A 213 -0.91 -15.20 13.05
C PHE A 213 -0.11 -15.58 14.30
N ASP A 214 1.00 -16.28 14.11
CA ASP A 214 1.89 -16.65 15.21
C ASP A 214 2.66 -15.41 15.73
N PRO A 215 2.44 -14.97 16.99
CA PRO A 215 3.22 -13.86 17.56
C PRO A 215 4.71 -14.20 17.65
N GLY A 216 5.07 -15.49 17.67
CA GLY A 216 6.46 -15.95 17.58
C GLY A 216 7.15 -15.63 16.25
N ALA A 217 6.43 -15.15 15.24
CA ALA A 217 7.01 -14.72 13.97
C ALA A 217 7.84 -13.43 14.10
N MET A 218 7.45 -12.52 15.00
CA MET A 218 8.20 -11.28 15.22
C MET A 218 9.64 -11.52 15.71
N PRO A 219 9.90 -12.32 16.77
CA PRO A 219 11.27 -12.62 17.16
C PRO A 219 12.05 -13.41 16.10
N ARG A 220 11.39 -14.29 15.32
CA ARG A 220 12.04 -14.96 14.17
C ARG A 220 12.51 -13.95 13.12
N MET A 221 11.66 -12.98 12.78
CA MET A 221 12.01 -11.91 11.85
C MET A 221 13.15 -11.03 12.40
N PHE A 222 13.15 -10.70 13.69
CA PHE A 222 14.25 -9.96 14.32
C PHE A 222 15.57 -10.72 14.29
N GLU A 223 15.57 -12.03 14.59
CA GLU A 223 16.76 -12.85 14.45
C GLU A 223 17.26 -12.87 13.00
N ARG A 224 16.35 -12.95 12.02
CA ARG A 224 16.69 -12.90 10.61
C ARG A 224 17.34 -11.57 10.21
N LEU A 225 16.76 -10.45 10.65
CA LEU A 225 17.33 -9.12 10.45
C LEU A 225 18.71 -8.98 11.12
N GLN A 226 18.89 -9.54 12.31
CA GLN A 226 20.18 -9.53 12.98
C GLN A 226 21.22 -10.39 12.27
N ARG A 227 20.83 -11.55 11.73
CA ARG A 227 21.70 -12.42 10.92
C ARG A 227 22.06 -11.72 9.61
N SER A 228 21.09 -11.09 8.93
CA SER A 228 21.33 -10.38 7.67
C SER A 228 22.36 -9.26 7.84
N LYS A 229 22.30 -8.50 8.95
CA LYS A 229 23.33 -7.49 9.29
C LYS A 229 24.76 -8.06 9.28
N ARG A 230 24.98 -9.31 9.68
CA ARG A 230 26.31 -9.96 9.65
C ARG A 230 26.81 -10.20 8.22
N PHE A 231 25.90 -10.49 7.29
CA PHE A 231 26.22 -10.70 5.88
C PHE A 231 26.42 -9.38 5.12
N TYR A 232 25.70 -8.32 5.52
CA TYR A 232 25.82 -7.00 4.90
C TYR A 232 26.98 -6.14 5.48
N GLY A 233 27.64 -6.57 6.56
CA GLY A 233 28.77 -5.87 7.15
C GLY A 233 28.40 -4.46 7.65
N ASP A 234 29.12 -3.44 7.18
CA ASP A 234 28.91 -2.02 7.55
C ASP A 234 27.66 -1.39 6.91
N ARG A 235 26.91 -2.13 6.08
CA ARG A 235 25.74 -1.63 5.34
C ARG A 235 24.45 -2.30 5.80
N PRO A 236 23.95 -2.02 7.01
CA PRO A 236 22.73 -2.64 7.49
C PRO A 236 21.54 -2.31 6.55
N PRO A 237 20.55 -3.21 6.44
CA PRO A 237 19.27 -2.90 5.79
C PRO A 237 18.70 -1.57 6.31
N GLU A 238 18.10 -0.79 5.43
CA GLU A 238 17.57 0.53 5.77
C GLU A 238 16.59 0.50 6.94
N PHE A 239 15.73 -0.53 6.99
CA PHE A 239 14.83 -0.78 8.11
C PHE A 239 15.53 -0.76 9.47
N LEU A 240 16.77 -1.25 9.56
CA LEU A 240 17.54 -1.27 10.82
C LEU A 240 18.15 0.09 11.21
N LEU A 241 18.16 1.06 10.30
CA LEU A 241 18.60 2.43 10.61
C LEU A 241 17.54 3.17 11.43
N THR A 242 16.26 2.94 11.13
CA THR A 242 15.13 3.54 11.84
C THR A 242 14.58 2.64 12.97
N HIS A 243 14.70 1.31 12.82
CA HIS A 243 14.25 0.31 13.80
C HIS A 243 15.39 -0.60 14.28
N PRO A 244 16.31 -0.12 15.14
CA PRO A 244 17.46 -0.91 15.58
C PRO A 244 17.05 -2.16 16.37
N VAL A 245 17.25 -3.34 15.79
CA VAL A 245 17.02 -4.63 16.46
C VAL A 245 18.17 -4.96 17.41
N THR A 246 17.88 -5.07 18.71
CA THR A 246 18.85 -5.40 19.77
C THR A 246 18.59 -6.80 20.37
N GLN A 247 19.58 -7.37 21.06
CA GLN A 247 19.40 -8.62 21.82
C GLN A 247 18.30 -8.49 22.88
N SER A 248 18.17 -7.32 23.51
CA SER A 248 17.13 -7.08 24.52
C SER A 248 15.73 -7.11 23.91
N ARG A 249 15.53 -6.55 22.71
CA ARG A 249 14.25 -6.63 21.99
C ARG A 249 13.90 -8.05 21.59
N ILE A 250 14.87 -8.80 21.05
CA ILE A 250 14.67 -10.22 20.72
C ILE A 250 14.23 -11.02 21.96
N ALA A 251 14.93 -10.84 23.08
CA ALA A 251 14.59 -11.52 24.34
C ALA A 251 13.21 -11.12 24.87
N ASP A 252 12.85 -9.84 24.81
CA ASP A 252 11.53 -9.34 25.22
C ASP A 252 10.40 -9.91 24.34
N SER A 253 10.56 -9.86 23.01
CA SER A 253 9.60 -10.42 22.07
C SER A 253 9.46 -11.94 22.24
N LEU A 254 10.54 -12.68 22.50
CA LEU A 254 10.46 -14.12 22.81
C LEU A 254 9.64 -14.38 24.09
N ASN A 255 9.90 -13.62 25.17
CA ASN A 255 9.16 -13.74 26.42
C ASN A 255 7.68 -13.41 26.25
N ARG A 256 7.35 -12.39 25.44
CA ARG A 256 5.97 -12.01 25.15
C ARG A 256 5.26 -13.03 24.27
N ALA A 257 5.93 -13.58 23.26
CA ALA A 257 5.35 -14.60 22.38
C ALA A 257 4.90 -15.82 23.18
N ALA A 258 5.65 -16.19 24.23
CA ALA A 258 5.29 -17.30 25.13
C ALA A 258 4.02 -17.05 25.96
N GLN A 259 3.59 -15.80 26.11
CA GLN A 259 2.41 -15.41 26.89
C GLN A 259 1.17 -15.17 26.01
N LEU A 260 1.34 -15.07 24.70
CA LEU A 260 0.25 -14.87 23.75
C LEU A 260 -0.26 -16.21 23.21
N PRO A 261 -1.53 -16.29 22.78
CA PRO A 261 -2.03 -17.46 22.07
C PRO A 261 -1.15 -17.77 20.86
N LYS A 262 -0.79 -19.03 20.68
CA LYS A 262 -0.18 -19.47 19.44
C LYS A 262 -1.24 -19.38 18.34
N GLY A 263 -0.94 -18.65 17.29
CA GLY A 263 -1.83 -18.50 16.13
C GLY A 263 -2.22 -19.87 15.57
N SER A 264 -3.47 -20.00 15.11
CA SER A 264 -3.98 -21.21 14.46
C SER A 264 -3.79 -21.18 12.93
N ARG A 265 -3.43 -20.01 12.39
CA ARG A 265 -3.20 -19.80 10.96
C ARG A 265 -1.94 -20.52 10.51
N GLN A 266 -1.97 -21.04 9.28
CA GLN A 266 -0.76 -21.54 8.63
C GLN A 266 0.28 -20.41 8.54
N HIS A 267 1.55 -20.73 8.78
CA HIS A 267 2.65 -19.76 8.69
C HIS A 267 2.74 -19.06 7.34
N SER A 268 2.23 -19.67 6.26
CA SER A 268 2.25 -19.10 4.92
C SER A 268 1.01 -19.45 4.11
N SER A 269 0.28 -18.44 3.65
CA SER A 269 -0.77 -18.63 2.65
C SER A 269 -0.20 -18.92 1.25
N ARG A 270 -1.04 -19.50 0.39
CA ARG A 270 -0.73 -19.63 -1.04
C ARG A 270 -0.53 -18.27 -1.72
N ALA A 271 -1.28 -17.25 -1.30
CA ALA A 271 -1.16 -15.90 -1.84
C ALA A 271 0.23 -15.31 -1.58
N PHE A 272 0.76 -15.49 -0.37
CA PHE A 272 2.14 -15.11 -0.03
C PHE A 272 3.16 -15.82 -0.92
N GLY A 273 3.05 -17.14 -1.07
CA GLY A 273 3.95 -17.92 -1.93
C GLY A 273 3.93 -17.42 -3.39
N ILE A 274 2.75 -17.13 -3.93
CA ILE A 274 2.57 -16.58 -5.27
C ILE A 274 3.20 -15.19 -5.40
N ALA A 275 2.87 -14.25 -4.51
CA ALA A 275 3.40 -12.89 -4.53
C ALA A 275 4.93 -12.86 -4.40
N ARG A 276 5.48 -13.64 -3.44
CA ARG A 276 6.93 -13.77 -3.24
C ARG A 276 7.63 -14.34 -4.47
N THR A 277 7.06 -15.36 -5.10
CA THR A 277 7.63 -15.98 -6.31
C THR A 277 7.65 -15.01 -7.50
N ARG A 278 6.59 -14.21 -7.67
CA ARG A 278 6.56 -13.16 -8.70
C ARG A 278 7.70 -12.16 -8.51
N LEU A 279 7.96 -11.75 -7.26
CA LEU A 279 9.07 -10.86 -6.94
C LEU A 279 10.44 -11.52 -7.10
N GLN A 280 10.56 -12.81 -6.82
CA GLN A 280 11.81 -13.55 -7.00
C GLN A 280 12.22 -13.56 -8.47
N VAL A 281 11.27 -13.76 -9.38
CA VAL A 281 11.51 -13.70 -10.83
C VAL A 281 11.74 -12.25 -11.28
N ARG A 282 10.96 -11.29 -10.78
CA ARG A 282 11.09 -9.87 -11.13
C ARG A 282 12.48 -9.31 -10.83
N TYR A 283 13.05 -9.64 -9.67
CA TYR A 283 14.34 -9.12 -9.23
C TYR A 283 15.52 -10.03 -9.64
N SER A 284 15.30 -11.00 -10.52
CA SER A 284 16.38 -11.82 -11.07
C SER A 284 16.87 -11.23 -12.39
N ASP A 285 18.19 -11.03 -12.48
CA ASP A 285 18.85 -10.64 -13.72
C ASP A 285 19.00 -11.81 -14.72
N HIS A 286 18.87 -13.05 -14.22
CA HIS A 286 19.16 -14.27 -14.96
C HIS A 286 18.04 -15.31 -14.77
N PRO A 287 16.96 -15.24 -15.56
CA PRO A 287 15.83 -16.15 -15.43
C PRO A 287 16.21 -17.63 -15.67
N GLU A 288 17.25 -17.90 -16.47
CA GLU A 288 17.76 -19.27 -16.69
C GLU A 288 18.34 -19.91 -15.41
N ASP A 289 18.97 -19.13 -14.53
CA ASP A 289 19.47 -19.63 -13.24
C ASP A 289 18.30 -20.00 -12.31
N LEU A 290 17.22 -19.20 -12.33
CA LEU A 290 16.00 -19.51 -11.60
C LEU A 290 15.31 -20.76 -12.11
N ILE A 291 15.30 -20.98 -13.44
CA ILE A 291 14.79 -22.21 -14.03
C ILE A 291 15.49 -23.42 -13.41
N ILE A 292 16.83 -23.43 -13.37
CA ILE A 292 17.62 -24.52 -12.79
C ILE A 292 17.29 -24.71 -11.30
N ALA A 293 17.21 -23.61 -10.55
CA ALA A 293 16.90 -23.64 -9.12
C ALA A 293 15.51 -24.24 -8.85
N PHE A 294 14.48 -23.81 -9.59
CA PHE A 294 13.13 -24.32 -9.44
C PHE A 294 13.01 -25.78 -9.87
N GLU A 295 13.68 -26.19 -10.94
CA GLU A 295 13.71 -27.61 -11.34
C GLU A 295 14.33 -28.50 -10.26
N SER A 296 15.39 -28.03 -9.61
CA SER A 296 15.99 -28.73 -8.46
C SER A 296 15.00 -28.84 -7.30
N ALA A 297 14.32 -27.75 -6.95
CA ALA A 297 13.33 -27.73 -5.87
C ALA A 297 12.14 -28.68 -6.13
N ILE A 298 11.64 -28.73 -7.37
CA ILE A 298 10.56 -29.64 -7.77
C ILE A 298 10.97 -31.11 -7.60
N LYS A 299 12.20 -31.47 -7.97
CA LYS A 299 12.72 -32.84 -7.83
C LYS A 299 12.81 -33.29 -6.37
N ASN A 300 13.16 -32.37 -5.47
CA ASN A 300 13.43 -32.71 -4.07
C ASN A 300 12.16 -32.70 -3.18
N HIS A 301 11.24 -31.77 -3.40
CA HIS A 301 10.14 -31.50 -2.46
C HIS A 301 8.74 -31.47 -3.11
N GLN A 302 8.62 -31.60 -4.44
CA GLN A 302 7.37 -31.42 -5.18
C GLN A 302 6.58 -30.15 -4.79
N ASP A 303 7.29 -29.07 -4.45
CA ASP A 303 6.65 -27.81 -4.03
C ASP A 303 5.88 -27.15 -5.20
N PRO A 304 4.56 -26.96 -5.10
CA PRO A 304 3.77 -26.27 -6.11
C PRO A 304 4.24 -24.83 -6.38
N THR A 305 4.79 -24.16 -5.36
CA THR A 305 5.37 -22.82 -5.48
C THR A 305 6.58 -22.82 -6.42
N ALA A 306 7.43 -23.85 -6.32
CA ALA A 306 8.57 -24.01 -7.23
C ALA A 306 8.12 -24.28 -8.66
N ARG A 307 7.05 -25.07 -8.87
CA ARG A 307 6.49 -25.29 -10.22
C ARG A 307 5.89 -24.01 -10.81
N TYR A 308 5.22 -23.20 -9.99
CA TYR A 308 4.76 -21.88 -10.40
C TYR A 308 5.93 -20.95 -10.74
N GLY A 309 6.99 -20.93 -9.92
CA GLY A 309 8.20 -20.16 -10.17
C GLY A 309 8.91 -20.56 -11.45
N LEU A 310 8.97 -21.86 -11.75
CA LEU A 310 9.49 -22.37 -13.02
C LEU A 310 8.68 -21.85 -14.21
N ALA A 311 7.35 -21.78 -14.09
CA ALA A 311 6.51 -21.22 -15.15
C ALA A 311 6.82 -19.73 -15.39
N LEU A 312 6.93 -18.94 -14.33
CA LEU A 312 7.25 -17.51 -14.44
C LEU A 312 8.66 -17.28 -14.99
N ALA A 313 9.67 -18.02 -14.51
CA ALA A 313 11.05 -17.90 -14.98
C ALA A 313 11.17 -18.34 -16.45
N ALA A 314 10.49 -19.42 -16.85
CA ALA A 314 10.41 -19.83 -18.25
C ALA A 314 9.77 -18.74 -19.14
N ALA A 315 8.70 -18.10 -18.70
CA ALA A 315 8.08 -17.00 -19.43
C ALA A 315 9.03 -15.79 -19.55
N ALA A 316 9.74 -15.44 -18.48
CA ALA A 316 10.75 -14.38 -18.48
C ALA A 316 11.92 -14.68 -19.44
N ALA A 317 12.26 -15.96 -19.63
CA ALA A 317 13.23 -16.43 -20.62
C ALA A 317 12.66 -16.58 -22.05
N GLY A 318 11.41 -16.17 -22.30
CA GLY A 318 10.75 -16.30 -23.61
C GLY A 318 10.25 -17.71 -23.95
N GLN A 319 10.32 -18.66 -23.00
CA GLN A 319 9.93 -20.06 -23.18
C GLN A 319 8.44 -20.26 -22.84
N TYR A 320 7.54 -19.60 -23.56
CA TYR A 320 6.12 -19.50 -23.19
C TYR A 320 5.37 -20.84 -23.18
N ASP A 321 5.65 -21.75 -24.12
CA ASP A 321 5.02 -23.07 -24.12
C ASP A 321 5.44 -23.91 -22.91
N ARG A 322 6.70 -23.78 -22.49
CA ARG A 322 7.20 -24.42 -21.27
C ARG A 322 6.55 -23.81 -20.04
N ALA A 323 6.37 -22.49 -20.03
CA ALA A 323 5.68 -21.79 -18.95
C ALA A 323 4.23 -22.30 -18.78
N LEU A 324 3.46 -22.33 -19.86
CA LEU A 324 2.06 -22.78 -19.84
C LEU A 324 1.94 -24.26 -19.45
N LYS A 325 2.84 -25.14 -19.94
CA LYS A 325 2.89 -26.55 -19.54
C LYS A 325 3.13 -26.71 -18.03
N ASN A 326 3.99 -25.89 -17.44
CA ASN A 326 4.24 -25.93 -15.99
C ASN A 326 3.03 -25.44 -15.18
N LEU A 327 2.30 -24.43 -15.67
CA LEU A 327 1.02 -24.04 -15.06
C LEU A 327 -0.03 -25.15 -15.18
N ASP A 328 -0.11 -25.85 -16.32
CA ASP A 328 -1.04 -26.97 -16.53
C ASP A 328 -0.72 -28.18 -15.64
N ALA A 329 0.54 -28.34 -15.25
CA ALA A 329 1.00 -29.40 -14.36
C ALA A 329 0.81 -29.08 -12.86
N LEU A 330 0.32 -27.91 -12.48
CA LEU A 330 -0.07 -27.62 -11.10
C LEU A 330 -1.31 -28.45 -10.70
N ASP A 331 -1.45 -28.75 -9.42
CA ASP A 331 -2.67 -29.40 -8.92
C ASP A 331 -3.89 -28.49 -9.06
N ARG A 332 -5.08 -29.08 -9.04
CA ARG A 332 -6.34 -28.36 -9.31
C ARG A 332 -6.51 -27.12 -8.44
N ASP A 333 -6.23 -27.22 -7.14
CA ASP A 333 -6.37 -26.10 -6.21
C ASP A 333 -5.45 -24.92 -6.53
N TRP A 334 -4.29 -25.18 -7.13
CA TRP A 334 -3.38 -24.15 -7.61
C TRP A 334 -3.80 -23.63 -8.98
N ARG A 335 -4.15 -24.51 -9.92
CA ARG A 335 -4.61 -24.11 -11.26
C ARG A 335 -5.86 -23.24 -11.23
N ASP A 336 -6.78 -23.52 -10.31
CA ASP A 336 -8.03 -22.78 -10.17
C ASP A 336 -7.86 -21.49 -9.34
N ASN A 337 -6.71 -21.29 -8.69
CA ASN A 337 -6.41 -20.06 -7.94
C ASN A 337 -6.38 -18.84 -8.86
N ILE A 338 -7.01 -17.75 -8.41
CA ILE A 338 -7.19 -16.53 -9.19
C ILE A 338 -5.86 -15.92 -9.65
N TYR A 339 -4.83 -15.86 -8.80
CA TYR A 339 -3.53 -15.28 -9.13
C TYR A 339 -2.73 -16.14 -10.12
N ILE A 340 -2.87 -17.46 -10.05
CA ILE A 340 -2.29 -18.37 -11.04
C ILE A 340 -2.95 -18.18 -12.41
N ARG A 341 -4.28 -18.03 -12.44
CA ARG A 341 -5.02 -17.77 -13.69
C ARG A 341 -4.72 -16.38 -14.28
N LEU A 342 -4.49 -15.36 -13.45
CA LEU A 342 -4.01 -14.06 -13.91
C LEU A 342 -2.61 -14.16 -14.52
N SER A 343 -1.70 -14.88 -13.85
CA SER A 343 -0.36 -15.15 -14.40
C SER A 343 -0.41 -15.88 -15.74
N ARG A 344 -1.35 -16.83 -15.91
CA ARG A 344 -1.59 -17.48 -17.20
C ARG A 344 -2.02 -16.49 -18.27
N ALA A 345 -2.93 -15.57 -17.96
CA ALA A 345 -3.37 -14.55 -18.91
C ALA A 345 -2.22 -13.62 -19.33
N GLU A 346 -1.37 -13.21 -18.39
CA GLU A 346 -0.16 -12.43 -18.68
C GLU A 346 0.82 -13.19 -19.60
N ILE A 347 1.06 -14.49 -19.32
CA ILE A 347 1.95 -15.33 -20.15
C ILE A 347 1.36 -15.55 -21.55
N LEU A 348 0.05 -15.77 -21.67
CA LEU A 348 -0.63 -15.88 -22.97
C LEU A 348 -0.45 -14.60 -23.79
N GLN A 349 -0.58 -13.44 -23.16
CA GLN A 349 -0.34 -12.16 -23.82
C GLN A 349 1.10 -12.01 -24.30
N GLN A 350 2.09 -12.37 -23.47
CA GLN A 350 3.51 -12.35 -23.84
C GLN A 350 3.82 -13.32 -24.98
N ALA A 351 3.10 -14.45 -25.05
CA ALA A 351 3.20 -15.43 -26.13
C ALA A 351 2.52 -14.99 -27.44
N GLY A 352 1.95 -13.77 -27.51
CA GLY A 352 1.20 -13.27 -28.66
C GLY A 352 -0.22 -13.85 -28.79
N ARG A 353 -0.70 -14.59 -27.79
CA ARG A 353 -2.04 -15.21 -27.76
C ARG A 353 -3.05 -14.27 -27.08
N SER A 354 -3.14 -13.04 -27.58
CA SER A 354 -3.93 -11.95 -26.99
C SER A 354 -5.41 -12.28 -26.82
N ASP A 355 -6.03 -12.96 -27.80
CA ASP A 355 -7.46 -13.31 -27.74
C ASP A 355 -7.77 -14.27 -26.58
N GLU A 356 -6.90 -15.26 -26.34
CA GLU A 356 -7.04 -16.19 -25.23
C GLU A 356 -6.79 -15.51 -23.88
N ALA A 357 -5.79 -14.62 -23.82
CA ALA A 357 -5.51 -13.83 -22.63
C ALA A 357 -6.72 -12.96 -22.23
N LEU A 358 -7.32 -12.25 -23.19
CA LEU A 358 -8.50 -11.41 -22.98
C LEU A 358 -9.75 -12.22 -22.65
N ALA A 359 -9.96 -13.37 -23.30
CA ALA A 359 -11.08 -14.25 -22.99
C ALA A 359 -11.00 -14.78 -21.55
N LEU A 360 -9.79 -15.16 -21.10
CA LEU A 360 -9.54 -15.58 -19.72
C LEU A 360 -9.75 -14.43 -18.73
N ALA A 361 -9.14 -13.27 -18.97
CA ALA A 361 -9.27 -12.10 -18.11
C ALA A 361 -10.72 -11.60 -18.00
N GLY A 362 -11.46 -11.56 -19.12
CA GLY A 362 -12.88 -11.22 -19.13
C GLY A 362 -13.75 -12.26 -18.42
N THR A 363 -13.35 -13.53 -18.42
CA THR A 363 -14.03 -14.56 -17.61
C THR A 363 -13.75 -14.36 -16.12
N LEU A 364 -12.52 -14.02 -15.75
CA LEU A 364 -12.15 -13.72 -14.37
C LEU A 364 -12.89 -12.48 -13.84
N GLU A 365 -13.01 -11.40 -14.61
CA GLU A 365 -13.77 -10.19 -14.20
C GLU A 365 -15.24 -10.49 -13.95
N ARG A 366 -15.84 -11.45 -14.68
CA ARG A 366 -17.22 -11.88 -14.44
C ARG A 366 -17.37 -12.73 -13.18
N LEU A 367 -16.38 -13.56 -12.87
CA LEU A 367 -16.39 -14.45 -11.71
C LEU A 367 -16.01 -13.74 -10.42
N TYR A 368 -15.14 -12.73 -10.51
CA TYR A 368 -14.57 -11.98 -9.39
C TYR A 368 -14.68 -10.47 -9.65
N PRO A 369 -15.91 -9.94 -9.82
CA PRO A 369 -16.10 -8.52 -10.07
C PRO A 369 -15.62 -7.70 -8.87
N GLY A 370 -14.84 -6.65 -9.13
CA GLY A 370 -14.36 -5.74 -8.07
C GLY A 370 -12.98 -6.09 -7.51
N THR A 371 -12.43 -7.26 -7.81
CA THR A 371 -11.06 -7.60 -7.39
C THR A 371 -10.05 -6.75 -8.16
N TYR A 372 -9.20 -6.00 -7.43
CA TYR A 372 -8.21 -5.09 -8.01
C TYR A 372 -7.29 -5.82 -8.99
N ALA A 373 -6.69 -6.93 -8.55
CA ALA A 373 -5.74 -7.68 -9.38
C ALA A 373 -6.36 -8.10 -10.72
N VAL A 374 -7.62 -8.55 -10.70
CA VAL A 374 -8.33 -9.00 -11.91
C VAL A 374 -8.57 -7.84 -12.86
N ARG A 375 -9.20 -6.77 -12.37
CA ARG A 375 -9.59 -5.65 -13.22
C ARG A 375 -8.37 -4.90 -13.74
N ARG A 376 -7.35 -4.67 -12.90
CA ARG A 376 -6.10 -4.01 -13.29
C ARG A 376 -5.34 -4.83 -14.33
N THR A 377 -5.26 -6.15 -14.15
CA THR A 377 -4.65 -7.04 -15.16
C THR A 377 -5.45 -7.02 -16.46
N TYR A 378 -6.78 -7.13 -16.40
CA TYR A 378 -7.62 -7.10 -17.60
C TYR A 378 -7.49 -5.79 -18.36
N ALA A 379 -7.45 -4.64 -17.66
CA ALA A 379 -7.26 -3.34 -18.28
C ALA A 379 -5.90 -3.25 -19.01
N LYS A 380 -4.81 -3.72 -18.38
CA LYS A 380 -3.47 -3.78 -18.99
C LYS A 380 -3.44 -4.67 -20.23
N LEU A 381 -4.10 -5.83 -20.17
CA LEU A 381 -4.22 -6.75 -21.31
C LEU A 381 -5.03 -6.13 -22.45
N ALA A 382 -6.17 -5.50 -22.15
CA ALA A 382 -7.02 -4.83 -23.13
C ALA A 382 -6.27 -3.68 -23.82
N GLN A 383 -5.54 -2.86 -23.06
CA GLN A 383 -4.69 -1.79 -23.61
C GLN A 383 -3.60 -2.36 -24.52
N SER A 384 -2.89 -3.40 -24.07
CA SER A 384 -1.80 -4.02 -24.85
C SER A 384 -2.29 -4.66 -26.15
N ALA A 385 -3.54 -5.14 -26.17
CA ALA A 385 -4.18 -5.69 -27.36
C ALA A 385 -4.83 -4.61 -28.26
N GLY A 386 -4.69 -3.32 -27.94
CA GLY A 386 -5.28 -2.21 -28.70
C GLY A 386 -6.79 -2.04 -28.50
N GLN A 387 -7.41 -2.75 -27.54
CA GLN A 387 -8.82 -2.57 -27.17
C GLN A 387 -9.00 -1.38 -26.23
N ASN A 388 -8.56 -0.19 -26.67
CA ASN A 388 -8.44 1.00 -25.82
C ASN A 388 -9.78 1.47 -25.24
N GLY A 389 -10.87 1.44 -26.01
CA GLY A 389 -12.21 1.71 -25.48
C GLY A 389 -12.57 0.83 -24.28
N ARG A 390 -12.25 -0.47 -24.32
CA ARG A 390 -12.47 -1.38 -23.20
C ARG A 390 -11.51 -1.12 -22.03
N ALA A 391 -10.25 -0.81 -22.33
CA ALA A 391 -9.27 -0.44 -21.31
C ALA A 391 -9.73 0.81 -20.54
N ILE A 392 -10.25 1.83 -21.24
CA ILE A 392 -10.84 3.04 -20.63
C ILE A 392 -11.95 2.68 -19.65
N ASP A 393 -12.92 1.86 -20.07
CA ASP A 393 -14.04 1.47 -19.19
C ASP A 393 -13.56 0.77 -17.91
N LEU A 394 -12.51 -0.06 -18.01
CA LEU A 394 -11.93 -0.76 -16.86
C LEU A 394 -11.12 0.19 -15.99
N TYR A 395 -10.33 1.09 -16.58
CA TYR A 395 -9.52 2.07 -15.85
C TYR A 395 -10.36 3.14 -15.15
N GLU A 396 -11.48 3.59 -15.73
CA GLU A 396 -12.39 4.53 -15.04
C GLU A 396 -13.05 3.89 -13.81
N LYS A 397 -13.42 2.60 -13.88
CA LYS A 397 -13.90 1.86 -12.70
C LYS A 397 -12.81 1.73 -11.64
N LEU A 398 -11.59 1.37 -12.06
CA LEU A 398 -10.44 1.29 -11.14
C LEU A 398 -10.13 2.65 -10.51
N ARG A 399 -10.22 3.75 -11.25
CA ARG A 399 -9.99 5.11 -10.74
C ARG A 399 -11.00 5.50 -9.66
N GLN A 400 -12.24 5.03 -9.75
CA GLN A 400 -13.27 5.26 -8.73
C GLN A 400 -12.96 4.48 -7.44
N ASP A 401 -12.59 3.21 -7.57
CA ASP A 401 -12.35 2.31 -6.43
C ASP A 401 -10.97 2.56 -5.78
N TYR A 402 -9.97 2.99 -6.58
CA TYR A 402 -8.56 3.19 -6.18
C TYR A 402 -8.04 4.56 -6.65
N PRO A 403 -8.59 5.68 -6.14
CA PRO A 403 -8.28 7.02 -6.65
C PRO A 403 -6.83 7.47 -6.42
N HIS A 404 -6.07 6.76 -5.57
CA HIS A 404 -4.67 7.06 -5.26
C HIS A 404 -3.67 6.27 -6.13
N ASP A 405 -4.11 5.28 -6.91
CA ASP A 405 -3.20 4.56 -7.81
C ASP A 405 -2.95 5.39 -9.08
N THR A 406 -1.76 6.00 -9.10
CA THR A 406 -1.30 6.89 -10.19
C THR A 406 -0.98 6.14 -11.48
N GLY A 407 -0.70 4.84 -11.41
CA GLY A 407 -0.52 3.98 -12.58
C GLY A 407 -1.83 3.77 -13.35
N ILE A 408 -2.99 3.88 -12.69
CA ILE A 408 -4.29 3.93 -13.39
C ILE A 408 -4.42 5.22 -14.18
N LEU A 409 -4.13 6.36 -13.57
CA LEU A 409 -4.26 7.65 -14.24
C LEU A 409 -3.32 7.76 -15.44
N PHE A 410 -2.08 7.30 -15.30
CA PHE A 410 -1.13 7.27 -16.42
C PHE A 410 -1.68 6.44 -17.59
N ASN A 411 -2.05 5.18 -17.36
CA ASN A 411 -2.54 4.30 -18.42
C ASN A 411 -3.86 4.78 -19.03
N LEU A 412 -4.75 5.36 -18.21
CA LEU A 412 -6.02 5.92 -18.66
C LEU A 412 -5.80 7.12 -19.59
N ALA A 413 -4.87 8.02 -19.25
CA ALA A 413 -4.51 9.15 -20.11
C ALA A 413 -3.94 8.68 -21.46
N GLU A 414 -3.11 7.65 -21.45
CA GLU A 414 -2.57 7.06 -22.69
C GLU A 414 -3.68 6.45 -23.55
N CYS A 415 -4.62 5.70 -22.95
CA CYS A 415 -5.76 5.14 -23.68
C CYS A 415 -6.65 6.25 -24.26
N TYR A 416 -6.88 7.34 -23.52
CA TYR A 416 -7.60 8.51 -24.04
C TYR A 416 -6.90 9.15 -25.23
N GLY A 417 -5.57 9.20 -25.23
CA GLY A 417 -4.78 9.70 -26.35
C GLY A 417 -4.94 8.83 -27.60
N LEU A 418 -4.90 7.52 -27.43
CA LEU A 418 -5.10 6.55 -28.53
C LEU A 418 -6.52 6.59 -29.12
N GLU A 419 -7.51 6.98 -28.32
CA GLU A 419 -8.90 7.17 -28.74
C GLU A 419 -9.21 8.63 -29.14
N HIS A 420 -8.18 9.46 -29.30
CA HIS A 420 -8.29 10.88 -29.70
C HIS A 420 -9.19 11.74 -28.80
N ARG A 421 -9.35 11.37 -27.52
CA ARG A 421 -10.14 12.12 -26.53
C ARG A 421 -9.27 13.17 -25.82
N ILE A 422 -8.82 14.18 -26.57
CA ILE A 422 -7.77 15.13 -26.14
C ILE A 422 -8.07 15.84 -24.82
N LEU A 423 -9.28 16.36 -24.63
CA LEU A 423 -9.64 17.00 -23.35
C LEU A 423 -9.47 16.04 -22.17
N LYS A 424 -9.89 14.77 -22.33
CA LYS A 424 -9.76 13.75 -21.29
C LYS A 424 -8.31 13.43 -20.99
N VAL A 425 -7.43 13.42 -22.00
CA VAL A 425 -5.98 13.29 -21.79
C VAL A 425 -5.47 14.37 -20.84
N HIS A 426 -5.81 15.63 -21.11
CA HIS A 426 -5.36 16.73 -20.25
C HIS A 426 -5.95 16.65 -18.85
N GLU A 427 -7.26 16.42 -18.70
CA GLU A 427 -7.91 16.25 -17.38
C GLU A 427 -7.24 15.16 -16.55
N THR A 428 -7.03 13.98 -17.14
CA THR A 428 -6.39 12.85 -16.44
C THR A 428 -4.92 13.13 -16.13
N ARG A 429 -4.18 13.82 -17.01
CA ARG A 429 -2.78 14.21 -16.76
C ARG A 429 -2.65 15.28 -15.68
N ILE A 430 -3.57 16.25 -15.63
CA ILE A 430 -3.64 17.23 -14.54
C ILE A 430 -3.76 16.49 -13.21
N GLU A 431 -4.71 15.56 -13.13
CA GLU A 431 -4.93 14.78 -11.92
C GLU A 431 -3.71 13.91 -11.54
N TYR A 432 -3.08 13.26 -12.53
CA TYR A 432 -1.83 12.53 -12.34
C TYR A 432 -0.73 13.42 -11.76
N PHE A 433 -0.50 14.61 -12.33
CA PHE A 433 0.54 15.52 -11.86
C PHE A 433 0.25 16.10 -10.47
N LEU A 434 -1.02 16.35 -10.14
CA LEU A 434 -1.42 16.74 -8.79
C LEU A 434 -1.15 15.60 -7.79
N ARG A 435 -1.44 14.35 -8.15
CA ARG A 435 -1.21 13.16 -7.30
C ARG A 435 0.26 12.72 -7.21
N THR A 436 1.13 13.33 -8.00
CA THR A 436 2.58 13.05 -8.02
C THR A 436 3.41 14.27 -7.61
N ALA A 437 2.81 15.23 -6.89
CA ALA A 437 3.48 16.44 -6.38
C ALA A 437 4.16 17.30 -7.46
N GLN A 438 3.57 17.39 -8.66
CA GLN A 438 4.09 18.15 -9.80
C GLN A 438 3.14 19.29 -10.22
N PRO A 439 2.90 20.29 -9.34
CA PRO A 439 1.91 21.35 -9.58
C PRO A 439 2.21 22.18 -10.83
N ASP A 440 3.48 22.41 -11.18
CA ASP A 440 3.84 23.19 -12.37
C ASP A 440 3.51 22.43 -13.67
N ARG A 441 3.70 21.10 -13.69
CA ARG A 441 3.28 20.28 -14.83
C ARG A 441 1.75 20.20 -14.93
N ALA A 442 1.05 20.16 -13.80
CA ALA A 442 -0.40 20.27 -13.78
C ALA A 442 -0.86 21.61 -14.38
N MET A 443 -0.25 22.73 -13.99
CA MET A 443 -0.52 24.07 -14.57
C MET A 443 -0.27 24.12 -16.07
N GLN A 444 0.83 23.51 -16.55
CA GLN A 444 1.09 23.41 -18.00
C GLN A 444 -0.01 22.62 -18.73
N GLN A 445 -0.48 21.51 -18.16
CA GLN A 445 -1.58 20.74 -18.77
C GLN A 445 -2.90 21.50 -18.76
N ILE A 446 -3.18 22.29 -17.71
CA ILE A 446 -4.35 23.19 -17.67
C ILE A 446 -4.26 24.21 -18.81
N ASP A 447 -3.11 24.86 -18.98
CA ASP A 447 -2.92 25.85 -20.04
C ASP A 447 -3.04 25.22 -21.44
N PHE A 448 -2.59 23.98 -21.63
CA PHE A 448 -2.80 23.24 -22.88
C PHE A 448 -4.27 22.92 -23.11
N ALA A 449 -4.96 22.39 -22.09
CA ALA A 449 -6.38 22.07 -22.17
C ALA A 449 -7.22 23.28 -22.56
N LEU A 450 -6.95 24.46 -22.00
CA LEU A 450 -7.71 25.69 -22.27
C LEU A 450 -7.50 26.29 -23.67
N ARG A 451 -6.46 25.85 -24.39
CA ARG A 451 -6.20 26.25 -25.78
C ARG A 451 -6.98 25.41 -26.79
N GLU A 452 -7.63 24.33 -26.35
CA GLU A 452 -8.46 23.50 -27.22
C GLU A 452 -9.65 24.31 -27.76
N ASN A 453 -9.83 24.29 -29.07
CA ASN A 453 -10.84 25.12 -29.76
C ASN A 453 -12.28 24.64 -29.51
N SER A 454 -12.47 23.38 -29.11
CA SER A 454 -13.77 22.71 -29.01
C SER A 454 -14.36 22.67 -27.59
N LEU A 455 -13.82 23.45 -26.64
CA LEU A 455 -14.29 23.43 -25.25
C LEU A 455 -15.65 24.14 -25.10
N SER A 456 -16.59 23.48 -24.42
CA SER A 456 -17.76 24.17 -23.90
C SER A 456 -17.39 25.11 -22.73
N GLU A 457 -18.28 26.04 -22.38
CA GLU A 457 -18.10 26.90 -21.20
C GLU A 457 -17.97 26.07 -19.91
N SER A 458 -18.76 24.99 -19.79
CA SER A 458 -18.68 24.06 -18.66
C SER A 458 -17.32 23.35 -18.59
N ASP A 459 -16.76 22.94 -19.72
CA ASP A 459 -15.43 22.31 -19.77
C ASP A 459 -14.34 23.30 -19.35
N ARG A 460 -14.43 24.55 -19.83
CA ARG A 460 -13.49 25.61 -19.43
C ARG A 460 -13.51 25.85 -17.93
N LEU A 461 -14.70 26.00 -17.33
CA LEU A 461 -14.84 26.21 -15.88
C LEU A 461 -14.29 25.02 -15.08
N ARG A 462 -14.56 23.79 -15.53
CA ARG A 462 -14.05 22.57 -14.89
C ARG A 462 -12.53 22.48 -14.94
N VAL A 463 -11.92 22.79 -16.09
CA VAL A 463 -10.46 22.80 -16.25
C VAL A 463 -9.82 23.93 -15.44
N GLU A 464 -10.41 25.12 -15.44
CA GLU A 464 -9.90 26.28 -14.70
C GLU A 464 -9.91 26.05 -13.18
N ALA A 465 -10.87 25.28 -12.66
CA ALA A 465 -10.95 24.94 -11.24
C ALA A 465 -9.67 24.23 -10.73
N TYR A 466 -9.00 23.42 -11.57
CA TYR A 466 -7.76 22.76 -11.20
C TYR A 466 -6.59 23.74 -10.94
N ARG A 467 -6.67 25.00 -11.39
CA ARG A 467 -5.61 25.98 -11.09
C ARG A 467 -5.49 26.22 -9.59
N GLU A 468 -6.62 26.22 -8.89
CA GLU A 468 -6.60 26.44 -7.45
C GLU A 468 -5.99 25.24 -6.72
N ASP A 469 -6.34 24.02 -7.14
CA ASP A 469 -5.72 22.80 -6.61
C ASP A 469 -4.20 22.80 -6.81
N ALA A 470 -3.73 23.19 -8.00
CA ALA A 470 -2.29 23.26 -8.30
C ALA A 470 -1.58 24.33 -7.47
N ARG A 471 -2.17 25.52 -7.29
CA ARG A 471 -1.62 26.59 -6.44
C ARG A 471 -1.57 26.17 -4.97
N GLN A 472 -2.64 25.56 -4.48
CA GLN A 472 -2.72 25.08 -3.10
C GLN A 472 -1.70 23.97 -2.85
N LEU A 473 -1.55 23.03 -3.79
CA LEU A 473 -0.53 21.99 -3.71
C LEU A 473 0.88 22.60 -3.66
N ARG A 474 1.19 23.57 -4.54
CA ARG A 474 2.49 24.27 -4.52
C ARG A 474 2.73 24.94 -3.17
N LYS A 475 1.74 25.65 -2.63
CA LYS A 475 1.83 26.28 -1.32
C LYS A 475 2.05 25.26 -0.20
N ASN A 476 1.39 24.11 -0.24
CA ASN A 476 1.60 23.05 0.76
C ASN A 476 3.04 22.51 0.69
N LEU A 477 3.56 22.28 -0.52
CA LEU A 477 4.94 21.83 -0.71
C LEU A 477 5.97 22.87 -0.20
N GLU A 478 5.69 24.17 -0.32
CA GLU A 478 6.54 25.27 0.19
C GLU A 478 6.38 25.56 1.69
N MET A 479 5.27 25.15 2.31
CA MET A 479 5.02 25.36 3.74
C MET A 479 5.47 24.17 4.59
N ASP A 480 5.32 22.96 4.06
CA ASP A 480 5.70 21.73 4.75
C ASP A 480 7.20 21.41 4.58
N PHE A 481 7.88 22.01 3.60
CA PHE A 481 9.30 21.86 3.27
C PHE A 481 9.91 23.18 2.83
#